data_AF-A0A1H8HXB3-F1
#
_entry.id   AF-A0A1H8HXB3-F1
#
_cell.length_a   1.000
_cell.length_b   1.000
_cell.length_c   1.000
_cell.angle_alpha   90.00
_cell.angle_beta   90.00
_cell.angle_gamma   90.00
#
_symmetry.space_group_name_H-M   'P 1'
#
loop_
_entity.id
_entity.type
_entity.pdbx_description
1 polymer ?
#
loop_
_entity_poly.entity_id
_entity_poly.type
_entity_poly.pdbx_seq_one_letter_code
_entity_poly.pdbx_strand_id
1 'polypeptide(L)'
;MKFRKKPVVIEATQWFQHGDHPAVKREILSQWATEKVGPETHGLIETLEGDHMVSPGDWVITGVAGEHYPCKPEIFAATYEPANRKFALSFSEALSALKAGAAVAREGWNGKGMWIALTPGSAFEAKYAKCGHAAAKRASEILPDEEIELLPHIDMRAADGSMVIGWLASQTDMLAEDWMIVAVGEGQ
;
A
#
# COMPACT_ATOMS: atom_id res chain seq x y z
N MET A 1 0.30 26.90 6.79
CA MET A 1 -0.18 25.80 5.93
C MET A 1 -0.03 24.49 6.68
N LYS A 2 -0.87 23.49 6.43
CA LYS A 2 -0.80 22.17 7.08
C LYS A 2 -0.30 21.14 6.06
N PHE A 3 0.60 20.27 6.49
CA PHE A 3 1.22 19.22 5.67
C PHE A 3 1.07 17.87 6.39
N ARG A 4 1.08 16.77 5.63
CA ARG A 4 1.07 15.39 6.15
C ARG A 4 2.34 14.66 5.72
N LYS A 5 2.88 13.80 6.58
CA LYS A 5 4.00 12.90 6.24
C LYS A 5 3.52 11.90 5.18
N LYS A 6 4.33 11.63 4.15
CA LYS A 6 4.04 10.55 3.18
C LYS A 6 4.22 9.20 3.87
N PRO A 7 3.42 8.16 3.55
CA PRO A 7 3.74 6.80 3.95
C PRO A 7 5.05 6.39 3.27
N VAL A 8 6.03 5.94 4.05
CA VAL A 8 7.37 5.55 3.57
C VAL A 8 7.72 4.22 4.19
N VAL A 9 8.03 3.23 3.34
CA VAL A 9 8.65 1.97 3.77
C VAL A 9 10.13 2.25 4.02
N ILE A 10 10.63 1.81 5.16
CA ILE A 10 12.03 1.95 5.56
C ILE A 10 12.68 0.58 5.67
N GLU A 11 14.00 0.55 5.50
CA GLU A 11 14.82 -0.59 5.87
C GLU A 11 15.31 -0.39 7.31
N ALA A 12 15.23 -1.44 8.12
CA ALA A 12 15.78 -1.42 9.46
C ALA A 12 16.34 -2.79 9.84
N THR A 13 17.46 -2.76 10.57
CA THR A 13 18.10 -3.97 11.11
C THR A 13 18.19 -3.86 12.61
N GLN A 14 17.71 -4.88 13.33
CA GLN A 14 17.91 -4.94 14.77
C GLN A 14 19.36 -5.35 15.05
N TRP A 15 20.05 -4.57 15.86
CA TRP A 15 21.48 -4.71 16.13
C TRP A 15 21.71 -5.34 17.50
N PHE A 16 22.44 -6.45 17.57
CA PHE A 16 22.82 -7.12 18.81
C PHE A 16 24.34 -7.15 19.02
N GLN A 17 25.10 -7.19 17.94
CA GLN A 17 26.56 -7.26 17.96
C GLN A 17 27.19 -6.64 16.72
N HIS A 18 28.49 -6.32 16.81
CA HIS A 18 29.24 -5.83 15.66
C HIS A 18 29.18 -6.80 14.48
N GLY A 19 28.90 -6.27 13.29
CA GLY A 19 28.68 -7.05 12.07
C GLY A 19 27.21 -7.18 11.66
N ASP A 20 26.25 -6.99 12.56
CA ASP A 20 24.81 -7.07 12.22
C ASP A 20 24.39 -5.98 11.24
N HIS A 21 25.02 -4.79 11.33
CA HIS A 21 24.75 -3.69 10.42
C HIS A 21 26.04 -2.95 10.02
N PRO A 22 26.30 -2.70 8.72
CA PRO A 22 27.58 -2.16 8.25
C PRO A 22 27.85 -0.72 8.69
N ALA A 23 26.80 0.06 9.00
CA ALA A 23 26.95 1.44 9.46
C ALA A 23 27.39 1.57 10.93
N VAL A 24 27.40 0.46 11.70
CA VAL A 24 27.77 0.49 13.13
C VAL A 24 29.27 0.28 13.29
N LYS A 25 29.97 1.29 13.80
CA LYS A 25 31.42 1.28 14.01
C LYS A 25 31.77 0.86 15.44
N ARG A 26 32.89 0.16 15.60
CA ARG A 26 33.44 -0.30 16.89
C ARG A 26 34.33 0.74 17.59
N GLU A 27 34.99 1.61 16.82
CA GLU A 27 36.21 2.30 17.28
C GLU A 27 35.99 3.71 17.84
N ILE A 28 34.76 4.23 17.91
CA ILE A 28 34.50 5.63 18.34
C ILE A 28 33.51 5.66 19.50
N LEU A 29 33.82 4.97 20.59
CA LEU A 29 33.30 5.37 21.89
C LEU A 29 34.32 6.33 22.49
N SER A 30 33.90 7.54 22.87
CA SER A 30 34.77 8.44 23.64
C SER A 30 35.32 7.70 24.86
N GLN A 31 36.49 8.10 25.35
CA GLN A 31 37.09 7.48 26.57
C GLN A 31 36.08 7.42 27.73
N TRP A 32 35.24 8.45 27.86
CA TRP A 32 34.14 8.50 28.82
C TRP A 32 33.08 7.40 28.63
N ALA A 33 32.65 7.14 27.39
CA ALA A 33 31.68 6.09 27.09
C ALA A 33 32.27 4.68 27.29
N THR A 34 33.56 4.52 26.99
CA THR A 34 34.30 3.26 27.18
C THR A 34 34.37 2.85 28.66
N GLU A 35 34.56 3.80 29.57
CA GLU A 35 34.66 3.57 31.02
C GLU A 35 33.34 3.15 31.67
N LYS A 36 32.19 3.55 31.13
CA LYS A 36 30.87 3.30 31.75
C LYS A 36 30.13 2.08 31.24
N VAL A 37 30.32 1.71 29.96
CA VAL A 37 29.43 0.76 29.28
C VAL A 37 30.15 -0.49 28.76
N GLY A 38 31.49 -0.50 28.80
CA GLY A 38 32.31 -1.60 28.30
C GLY A 38 32.44 -1.55 26.76
N PRO A 39 33.66 -1.45 26.21
CA PRO A 39 33.90 -1.18 24.78
C PRO A 39 33.41 -2.26 23.81
N GLU A 40 33.11 -3.46 24.30
CA GLU A 40 32.81 -4.64 23.48
C GLU A 40 31.32 -4.83 23.18
N THR A 41 30.44 -4.08 23.86
CA THR A 41 28.98 -4.36 23.83
C THR A 41 28.16 -3.32 23.09
N HIS A 42 28.72 -2.15 22.78
CA HIS A 42 28.00 -1.01 22.19
C HIS A 42 28.69 -0.53 20.92
N GLY A 43 27.91 -0.04 19.96
CA GLY A 43 28.43 0.54 18.73
C GLY A 43 28.17 2.03 18.63
N LEU A 44 28.70 2.64 17.58
CA LEU A 44 28.43 4.02 17.21
C LEU A 44 27.97 4.12 15.75
N ILE A 45 26.96 4.95 15.49
CA ILE A 45 26.55 5.38 14.16
C ILE A 45 26.84 6.89 14.02
N GLU A 46 27.49 7.24 12.92
CA GLU A 46 27.60 8.63 12.46
C GLU A 46 26.26 9.05 11.84
N THR A 47 25.51 9.91 12.52
CA THR A 47 24.26 10.49 12.00
C THR A 47 24.51 11.90 11.50
N LEU A 48 23.50 12.51 10.84
CA LEU A 48 23.56 13.92 10.43
C LEU A 48 23.62 14.90 11.62
N GLU A 49 23.25 14.44 12.81
CA GLU A 49 23.24 15.21 14.05
C GLU A 49 24.49 14.94 14.91
N GLY A 50 25.41 14.12 14.39
CA GLY A 50 26.61 13.67 15.07
C GLY A 50 26.52 12.23 15.57
N ASP A 51 27.55 11.84 16.30
CA ASP A 51 27.78 10.47 16.73
C ASP A 51 26.75 10.00 17.75
N HIS A 52 26.03 8.92 17.43
CA HIS A 52 25.03 8.32 18.30
C HIS A 52 25.41 6.89 18.68
N MET A 53 25.26 6.57 19.97
CA MET A 53 25.48 5.24 20.50
C MET A 53 24.31 4.31 20.12
N VAL A 54 24.65 3.08 19.73
CA VAL A 54 23.71 1.97 19.54
C VAL A 54 23.99 0.88 20.56
N SER A 55 22.96 0.44 21.26
CA SER A 55 23.00 -0.64 22.25
C SER A 55 22.44 -1.94 21.67
N PRO A 56 22.83 -3.12 22.20
CA PRO A 56 22.22 -4.37 21.79
C PRO A 56 20.69 -4.35 21.97
N GLY A 57 19.98 -4.79 20.94
CA GLY A 57 18.52 -4.74 20.83
C GLY A 57 17.98 -3.53 20.07
N ASP A 58 18.74 -2.43 19.97
CA ASP A 58 18.32 -1.25 19.22
C ASP A 58 18.16 -1.55 17.72
N TRP A 59 17.29 -0.79 17.07
CA TRP A 59 17.13 -0.82 15.62
C TRP A 59 18.00 0.22 14.95
N VAL A 60 18.64 -0.16 13.84
CA VAL A 60 19.32 0.76 12.93
C VAL A 60 18.41 1.01 11.74
N ILE A 61 17.86 2.22 11.63
CA ILE A 61 16.96 2.63 10.55
C ILE A 61 17.75 3.31 9.44
N THR A 62 17.45 2.96 8.19
CA THR A 62 17.96 3.66 7.00
C THR A 62 16.94 4.69 6.54
N GLY A 63 17.34 5.96 6.53
CA GLY A 63 16.54 7.09 6.05
C GLY A 63 16.52 7.21 4.52
N VAL A 64 15.73 8.15 4.01
CA VAL A 64 15.45 8.28 2.57
C VAL A 64 16.64 8.74 1.74
N ALA A 65 17.65 9.37 2.34
CA ALA A 65 18.89 9.76 1.70
C ALA A 65 20.04 8.76 1.97
N GLY A 66 19.72 7.59 2.56
CA GLY A 66 20.69 6.55 2.91
C GLY A 66 21.43 6.81 4.23
N GLU A 67 21.00 7.80 5.00
CA GLU A 67 21.52 8.08 6.34
C GLU A 67 21.03 7.04 7.36
N HIS A 68 21.77 6.83 8.45
CA HIS A 68 21.43 5.81 9.45
C HIS A 68 21.19 6.44 10.82
N TYR A 69 20.22 5.91 11.56
CA TYR A 69 19.93 6.34 12.92
C TYR A 69 19.62 5.14 13.84
N PRO A 70 20.12 5.13 15.08
CA PRO A 70 19.65 4.18 16.07
C PRO A 70 18.24 4.55 16.58
N CYS A 71 17.44 3.55 16.88
CA CYS A 71 16.08 3.67 17.39
C CYS A 71 15.85 2.63 18.48
N LYS A 72 15.33 3.05 19.64
CA LYS A 72 15.06 2.14 20.74
C LYS A 72 13.94 1.15 20.40
N PRO A 73 14.01 -0.13 20.83
CA PRO A 73 13.03 -1.16 20.46
C PRO A 73 11.57 -0.74 20.69
N GLU A 74 11.31 -0.10 21.83
CA GLU A 74 9.99 0.36 22.24
C GLU A 74 9.48 1.50 21.37
N ILE A 75 10.37 2.41 20.93
CA ILE A 75 10.02 3.50 20.01
C ILE A 75 9.78 2.93 18.61
N PHE A 76 10.62 1.98 18.18
CA PHE A 76 10.49 1.32 16.90
C PHE A 76 9.14 0.60 16.79
N ALA A 77 8.80 -0.24 17.78
CA ALA A 77 7.54 -0.98 17.81
C ALA A 77 6.30 -0.08 17.90
N ALA A 78 6.41 1.09 18.55
CA ALA A 78 5.31 2.06 18.61
C ALA A 78 5.13 2.87 17.31
N THR A 79 6.15 2.91 16.44
CA THR A 79 6.19 3.80 15.26
C THR A 79 6.12 3.04 13.93
N TYR A 80 6.58 1.78 13.91
CA TYR A 80 6.72 0.98 12.69
C TYR A 80 6.02 -0.36 12.84
N GLU A 81 5.48 -0.84 11.73
CA GLU A 81 4.95 -2.19 11.57
C GLU A 81 5.67 -2.91 10.43
N PRO A 82 5.73 -4.26 10.43
CA PRO A 82 6.38 -5.00 9.36
C PRO A 82 5.79 -4.69 7.98
N ALA A 83 6.63 -4.16 7.08
CA ALA A 83 6.27 -3.92 5.68
C ALA A 83 6.09 -5.22 4.86
N ASN A 84 6.27 -6.40 5.48
CA ASN A 84 6.04 -7.70 4.85
C ASN A 84 4.54 -8.03 4.64
N ARG A 85 3.63 -7.05 4.74
CA ARG A 85 2.38 -7.09 3.96
C ARG A 85 2.63 -6.82 2.48
N LYS A 86 3.68 -7.40 1.90
CA LYS A 86 3.75 -7.46 0.45
C LYS A 86 2.50 -8.26 0.03
N PHE A 87 1.67 -7.67 -0.83
CA PHE A 87 0.42 -8.21 -1.40
C PHE A 87 -0.89 -7.96 -0.64
N ALA A 88 -0.92 -7.29 0.51
CA ALA A 88 -2.14 -7.12 1.31
C ALA A 88 -2.43 -5.63 1.59
N LEU A 89 -3.24 -5.02 0.73
CA LEU A 89 -3.75 -3.65 0.78
C LEU A 89 -4.98 -3.57 1.69
N SER A 90 -5.15 -2.44 2.37
CA SER A 90 -6.43 -2.06 2.94
C SER A 90 -7.46 -1.77 1.85
N PHE A 91 -8.75 -1.76 2.19
CA PHE A 91 -9.80 -1.34 1.24
C PHE A 91 -9.57 0.08 0.68
N SER A 92 -9.01 1.00 1.48
CA SER A 92 -8.76 2.39 1.05
C SER A 92 -7.65 2.48 -0.02
N GLU A 93 -6.65 1.62 0.09
CA GLU A 93 -5.56 1.49 -0.88
C GLU A 93 -6.05 0.74 -2.12
N ALA A 94 -6.85 -0.31 -1.94
CA ALA A 94 -7.51 -1.00 -3.05
C ALA A 94 -8.38 -0.04 -3.88
N LEU A 95 -9.17 0.81 -3.22
CA LEU A 95 -9.96 1.85 -3.88
C LEU A 95 -9.08 2.89 -4.60
N SER A 96 -7.92 3.21 -4.03
CA SER A 96 -6.96 4.11 -4.68
C SER A 96 -6.35 3.47 -5.93
N ALA A 97 -6.06 2.17 -5.89
CA ALA A 97 -5.59 1.40 -7.03
C ALA A 97 -6.67 1.29 -8.13
N LEU A 98 -7.93 1.03 -7.75
CA LEU A 98 -9.08 1.05 -8.67
C LEU A 98 -9.19 2.38 -9.42
N LYS A 99 -9.08 3.50 -8.71
CA LYS A 99 -9.08 4.85 -9.31
C LYS A 99 -7.90 5.11 -10.23
N ALA A 100 -6.78 4.42 -10.01
CA ALA A 100 -5.61 4.45 -10.88
C ALA A 100 -5.72 3.50 -12.09
N GLY A 101 -6.86 2.81 -12.26
CA GLY A 101 -7.12 1.91 -13.39
C GLY A 101 -6.67 0.47 -13.15
N ALA A 102 -6.19 0.13 -11.96
CA ALA A 102 -5.86 -1.25 -11.62
C ALA A 102 -7.12 -2.08 -11.37
N ALA A 103 -7.05 -3.38 -11.64
CA ALA A 103 -7.98 -4.34 -11.04
C ALA A 103 -7.44 -4.82 -9.69
N VAL A 104 -8.33 -5.10 -8.75
CA VAL A 104 -7.96 -5.62 -7.43
C VAL A 104 -8.81 -6.83 -7.07
N ALA A 105 -8.28 -7.68 -6.20
CA ALA A 105 -8.97 -8.85 -5.67
C ALA A 105 -8.62 -9.04 -4.20
N ARG A 106 -9.39 -9.85 -3.47
CA ARG A 106 -8.99 -10.31 -2.14
C ARG A 106 -8.12 -11.55 -2.24
N GLU A 107 -7.21 -11.76 -1.28
CA GLU A 107 -6.36 -12.95 -1.23
C GLU A 107 -7.19 -14.26 -1.36
N GLY A 108 -8.30 -14.35 -0.63
CA GLY A 108 -9.22 -15.48 -0.67
C GLY A 108 -9.99 -15.67 -2.00
N TRP A 109 -9.91 -14.72 -2.93
CA TRP A 109 -10.55 -14.80 -4.25
C TRP A 109 -9.64 -15.44 -5.32
N ASN A 110 -8.31 -15.48 -5.09
CA ASN A 110 -7.29 -15.80 -6.10
C ASN A 110 -7.23 -17.30 -6.54
N GLY A 111 -8.22 -18.12 -6.17
CA GLY A 111 -8.40 -19.48 -6.69
C GLY A 111 -9.35 -19.59 -7.88
N LYS A 112 -10.04 -18.51 -8.26
CA LYS A 112 -11.09 -18.52 -9.29
C LYS A 112 -11.00 -17.37 -10.31
N GLY A 113 -9.90 -16.61 -10.34
CA GLY A 113 -9.70 -15.51 -11.28
C GLY A 113 -10.68 -14.33 -11.12
N MET A 114 -11.23 -14.16 -9.92
CA MET A 114 -12.15 -13.06 -9.60
C MET A 114 -11.38 -11.76 -9.38
N TRP A 115 -11.95 -10.64 -9.82
CA TRP A 115 -11.41 -9.30 -9.57
C TRP A 115 -12.51 -8.25 -9.69
N ILE A 116 -12.26 -7.06 -9.14
CA ILE A 116 -13.05 -5.85 -9.36
C ILE A 116 -12.22 -4.78 -10.06
N ALA A 117 -12.86 -3.97 -10.89
CA ALA A 117 -12.25 -2.83 -11.59
C ALA A 117 -13.22 -1.66 -11.65
N LEU A 118 -12.68 -0.44 -11.72
CA LEU A 118 -13.48 0.77 -11.92
C LEU A 118 -13.79 0.94 -13.41
N THR A 119 -15.08 0.90 -13.75
CA THR A 119 -15.58 1.29 -15.06
C THR A 119 -15.77 2.82 -15.05
N PRO A 120 -15.05 3.58 -15.89
CA PRO A 120 -15.28 5.01 -16.00
C PRO A 120 -16.70 5.28 -16.52
N GLY A 121 -17.26 6.42 -16.15
CA GLY A 121 -18.53 6.85 -16.70
C GLY A 121 -18.45 7.03 -18.21
N SER A 122 -19.58 6.90 -18.89
CA SER A 122 -19.67 7.03 -20.35
C SER A 122 -20.99 7.68 -20.75
N ALA A 123 -20.98 8.46 -21.82
CA ALA A 123 -22.18 9.00 -22.43
C ALA A 123 -22.32 8.50 -23.88
N PHE A 124 -23.56 8.27 -24.31
CA PHE A 124 -23.88 7.92 -25.69
C PHE A 124 -25.31 8.33 -26.03
N GLU A 125 -25.58 8.58 -27.32
CA GLU A 125 -26.92 8.98 -27.77
C GLU A 125 -27.95 7.86 -27.58
N ALA A 126 -29.18 8.25 -27.23
CA ALA A 126 -30.28 7.36 -26.88
C ALA A 126 -30.58 6.30 -27.96
N LYS A 127 -30.41 6.66 -29.24
CA LYS A 127 -30.60 5.74 -30.37
C LYS A 127 -29.65 4.54 -30.39
N TYR A 128 -28.51 4.62 -29.71
CA TYR A 128 -27.56 3.52 -29.59
C TYR A 128 -27.83 2.61 -28.37
N ALA A 129 -28.87 2.89 -27.58
CA ALA A 129 -29.24 2.06 -26.45
C ALA A 129 -29.69 0.66 -26.90
N LYS A 130 -29.04 -0.38 -26.35
CA LYS A 130 -29.32 -1.77 -26.71
C LYS A 130 -30.66 -2.23 -26.15
N CYS A 131 -31.51 -2.79 -27.02
CA CYS A 131 -32.80 -3.36 -26.63
C CYS A 131 -32.62 -4.39 -25.50
N GLY A 132 -33.49 -4.32 -24.48
CA GLY A 132 -33.46 -5.18 -23.30
C GLY A 132 -32.54 -4.71 -22.16
N HIS A 133 -31.69 -3.70 -22.39
CA HIS A 133 -30.85 -3.11 -21.35
C HIS A 133 -31.57 -1.96 -20.61
N ALA A 134 -31.15 -1.65 -19.39
CA ALA A 134 -31.70 -0.55 -18.61
C ALA A 134 -31.63 0.80 -19.36
N ALA A 135 -30.54 1.04 -20.09
CA ALA A 135 -30.40 2.24 -20.91
C ALA A 135 -31.49 2.37 -21.99
N ALA A 136 -32.06 1.27 -22.51
CA ALA A 136 -33.15 1.36 -23.48
C ALA A 136 -34.47 1.84 -22.84
N LYS A 137 -34.66 1.63 -21.53
CA LYS A 137 -35.78 2.25 -20.81
C LYS A 137 -35.58 3.76 -20.72
N ARG A 138 -34.37 4.19 -20.36
CA ARG A 138 -34.02 5.62 -20.36
C ARG A 138 -34.17 6.25 -21.75
N ALA A 139 -33.75 5.56 -22.80
CA ALA A 139 -33.88 6.02 -24.18
C ALA A 139 -35.33 6.30 -24.59
N SER A 140 -36.30 5.57 -24.02
CA SER A 140 -37.73 5.79 -24.33
C SER A 140 -38.33 7.04 -23.69
N GLU A 141 -37.58 7.69 -22.78
CA GLU A 141 -38.01 8.89 -22.05
C GLU A 141 -37.44 10.19 -22.65
N ILE A 142 -36.57 10.08 -23.65
CA ILE A 142 -35.82 11.19 -24.23
C ILE A 142 -35.79 11.12 -25.77
N LEU A 143 -35.33 12.18 -26.41
CA LEU A 143 -35.20 12.21 -27.87
C LEU A 143 -34.04 11.30 -28.34
N PRO A 144 -34.11 10.71 -29.55
CA PRO A 144 -33.10 9.77 -30.04
C PRO A 144 -31.66 10.32 -30.09
N ASP A 145 -31.51 11.63 -30.30
CA ASP A 145 -30.21 12.31 -30.37
C ASP A 145 -29.79 12.94 -29.02
N GLU A 146 -30.59 12.79 -27.95
CA GLU A 146 -30.17 13.16 -26.59
C GLU A 146 -29.26 12.09 -25.98
N GLU A 147 -28.37 12.51 -25.07
CA GLU A 147 -27.39 11.62 -24.45
C GLU A 147 -27.94 10.91 -23.20
N ILE A 148 -27.56 9.64 -23.06
CA ILE A 148 -27.70 8.86 -21.84
C ILE A 148 -26.33 8.81 -21.16
N GLU A 149 -26.28 9.28 -19.92
CA GLU A 149 -25.10 9.20 -19.09
C GLU A 149 -25.15 7.96 -18.18
N LEU A 150 -24.13 7.11 -18.29
CA LEU A 150 -23.84 6.05 -17.31
C LEU A 150 -22.75 6.55 -16.37
N LEU A 151 -23.06 6.59 -15.08
CA LEU A 151 -22.12 7.03 -14.06
C LEU A 151 -20.98 6.01 -13.85
N PRO A 152 -19.80 6.45 -13.39
CA PRO A 152 -18.73 5.54 -13.00
C PRO A 152 -19.19 4.55 -11.93
N HIS A 153 -18.78 3.30 -12.05
CA HIS A 153 -19.17 2.21 -11.15
C HIS A 153 -18.08 1.15 -11.11
N ILE A 154 -18.10 0.32 -10.05
CA ILE A 154 -17.15 -0.79 -9.91
C ILE A 154 -17.86 -2.04 -10.42
N ASP A 155 -17.20 -2.78 -11.30
CA ASP A 155 -17.70 -4.06 -11.81
C ASP A 155 -16.83 -5.19 -11.30
N MET A 156 -17.40 -6.39 -11.27
CA MET A 156 -16.72 -7.59 -10.83
C MET A 156 -16.70 -8.64 -11.93
N ARG A 157 -15.54 -9.27 -12.14
CA ARG A 157 -15.47 -10.57 -12.80
C ARG A 157 -15.69 -11.67 -11.77
N ALA A 158 -16.76 -12.42 -11.92
CA ALA A 158 -17.09 -13.53 -11.04
C ALA A 158 -16.22 -14.77 -11.35
N ALA A 159 -16.33 -15.78 -10.49
CA ALA A 159 -15.54 -17.02 -10.57
C ALA A 159 -15.72 -17.80 -11.87
N ASP A 160 -16.90 -17.72 -12.49
CA ASP A 160 -17.22 -18.35 -13.76
C ASP A 160 -16.81 -17.49 -14.98
N GLY A 161 -16.22 -16.32 -14.73
CA GLY A 161 -15.83 -15.35 -15.75
C GLY A 161 -16.94 -14.41 -16.20
N SER A 162 -18.15 -14.52 -15.65
CA SER A 162 -19.23 -13.56 -15.92
C SER A 162 -18.93 -12.18 -15.32
N MET A 163 -19.49 -11.13 -15.92
CA MET A 163 -19.38 -9.76 -15.43
C MET A 163 -20.62 -9.38 -14.61
N VAL A 164 -20.39 -8.98 -13.36
CA VAL A 164 -21.40 -8.40 -12.48
C VAL A 164 -21.24 -6.88 -12.54
N ILE A 165 -22.27 -6.22 -13.08
CA ILE A 165 -22.29 -4.77 -13.24
C ILE A 165 -22.79 -4.10 -11.96
N GLY A 166 -22.02 -3.15 -11.41
CA GLY A 166 -22.37 -2.45 -10.18
C GLY A 166 -22.15 -3.29 -8.92
N TRP A 167 -20.92 -3.78 -8.73
CA TRP A 167 -20.48 -4.46 -7.52
C TRP A 167 -20.65 -3.58 -6.28
N LEU A 168 -21.19 -4.17 -5.21
CA LEU A 168 -21.43 -3.52 -3.93
C LEU A 168 -20.43 -4.04 -2.90
N ALA A 169 -19.64 -3.14 -2.32
CA ALA A 169 -18.75 -3.49 -1.22
C ALA A 169 -19.56 -3.80 0.04
N SER A 170 -19.40 -5.02 0.57
CA SER A 170 -19.94 -5.40 1.86
C SER A 170 -19.10 -4.83 3.02
N GLN A 171 -19.62 -4.90 4.26
CA GLN A 171 -18.83 -4.58 5.45
C GLN A 171 -17.54 -5.41 5.53
N THR A 172 -17.58 -6.67 5.12
CA THR A 172 -16.41 -7.55 5.09
C THR A 172 -15.40 -7.16 4.02
N ASP A 173 -15.83 -6.54 2.93
CA ASP A 173 -14.95 -6.01 1.89
C ASP A 173 -14.28 -4.72 2.34
N MET A 174 -15.04 -3.83 2.98
CA MET A 174 -14.54 -2.54 3.44
C MET A 174 -13.58 -2.64 4.63
N LEU A 175 -13.75 -3.65 5.49
CA LEU A 175 -12.89 -3.90 6.66
C LEU A 175 -11.74 -4.88 6.37
N ALA A 176 -11.58 -5.28 5.11
CA ALA A 176 -10.53 -6.16 4.65
C ALA A 176 -9.16 -5.49 4.62
N GLU A 177 -8.12 -6.30 4.86
CA GLU A 177 -6.72 -5.86 4.79
C GLU A 177 -5.84 -6.75 3.91
N ASP A 178 -6.42 -7.62 3.08
CA ASP A 178 -5.71 -8.58 2.20
C ASP A 178 -5.96 -8.30 0.70
N TRP A 179 -6.31 -7.06 0.34
CA TRP A 179 -6.57 -6.72 -1.07
C TRP A 179 -5.26 -6.75 -1.86
N MET A 180 -5.31 -7.17 -3.12
CA MET A 180 -4.13 -7.27 -3.97
C MET A 180 -4.45 -6.71 -5.36
N ILE A 181 -3.47 -6.03 -5.96
CA ILE A 181 -3.56 -5.66 -7.38
C ILE A 181 -3.41 -6.94 -8.21
N VAL A 182 -4.31 -7.11 -9.18
CA VAL A 182 -4.26 -8.23 -10.12
C VAL A 182 -3.54 -7.76 -11.38
N ALA A 183 -2.53 -8.52 -11.80
CA ALA A 183 -1.94 -8.36 -13.13
C ALA A 183 -2.98 -8.80 -14.17
N VAL A 184 -3.82 -7.87 -14.61
CA VAL A 184 -4.64 -8.10 -15.81
C VAL A 184 -3.66 -8.07 -16.97
N GLY A 185 -3.50 -9.20 -17.67
CA GLY A 185 -2.66 -9.24 -18.87
C GLY A 185 -3.04 -8.07 -19.77
N GLU A 186 -2.05 -7.27 -20.18
CA GLU A 186 -2.25 -6.19 -21.14
C GLU A 186 -2.94 -6.81 -22.37
N GLY A 187 -4.23 -6.54 -22.52
CA GLY A 187 -5.01 -7.02 -23.64
C GLY A 187 -4.51 -6.37 -24.92
N GLN A 188 -4.25 -7.22 -25.92
CA GLN A 188 -4.01 -6.87 -27.31
C GLN A 188 -5.08 -5.96 -27.90
#